data_AF-A0A660QS79-F1
#
_entry.id   AF-A0A660QS79-F1
#
_cell.length_a   1.000
_cell.length_b   1.000
_cell.length_c   1.000
_cell.angle_alpha   90.00
_cell.angle_beta   90.00
_cell.angle_gamma   90.00
#
_symmetry.space_group_name_H-M   'P 1'
#
loop_
_entity.id
_entity.type
_entity.pdbx_description
1 polymer ?
#
loop_
_entity_poly.entity_id
_entity_poly.type
_entity_poly.pdbx_seq_one_letter_code
_entity_poly.pdbx_strand_id
1 'polypeptide(L)'
;MFRSTMKKGGNKMPNREFHMTLGAVTGSLFFAVEELLSQINNEEHKDDNKFNISWESLIFKAILGVFLGSIGGILPDLLEPARDPNHRSFFHSWLLLLSMLLVIAFKISKKSTLKGFLSHLFLPFTAGYSSHLLADMTTAKGLPAIK
;
A
#
# COMPACT_ATOMS: atom_id res chain seq x y z
N MET A 1 -6.01 15.92 -18.68
CA MET A 1 -5.27 15.28 -19.79
C MET A 1 -3.78 15.56 -19.61
N PHE A 2 -3.09 14.78 -18.77
CA PHE A 2 -1.65 14.97 -18.52
C PHE A 2 -0.85 14.23 -19.59
N ARG A 3 -0.25 14.99 -20.51
CA ARG A 3 0.60 14.45 -21.58
C ARG A 3 2.03 14.34 -21.02
N SER A 4 2.42 13.14 -20.62
CA SER A 4 3.81 12.84 -20.23
C SER A 4 4.68 12.82 -21.48
N THR A 5 5.54 13.83 -21.62
CA THR A 5 6.61 13.84 -22.61
C THR A 5 7.70 12.86 -22.15
N MET A 6 7.78 11.70 -22.79
CA MET A 6 8.92 10.79 -22.60
C MET A 6 10.20 11.46 -23.13
N LYS A 7 11.00 12.05 -22.24
CA LYS A 7 12.38 12.41 -22.55
C LYS A 7 13.20 11.12 -22.62
N LYS A 8 13.70 10.81 -23.82
CA LYS A 8 14.78 9.83 -24.02
C LYS A 8 16.02 10.31 -23.23
N GLY A 9 16.52 9.46 -22.34
CA GLY A 9 17.79 9.69 -21.64
C GLY A 9 17.64 9.68 -20.11
N GLY A 10 17.64 8.49 -19.53
CA GLY A 10 17.68 8.28 -18.09
C GLY A 10 16.92 7.02 -17.70
N ASN A 11 17.55 6.14 -16.93
CA ASN A 11 16.95 4.96 -16.28
C ASN A 11 15.96 5.37 -15.16
N LYS A 12 15.13 6.39 -15.43
CA LYS A 12 14.25 7.05 -14.46
C LYS A 12 12.84 6.51 -14.68
N MET A 13 12.36 5.73 -13.72
CA MET A 13 10.98 5.22 -13.71
C MET A 13 10.01 6.42 -13.82
N PRO A 14 9.14 6.46 -14.84
CA PRO A 14 8.16 7.54 -14.98
C PRO A 14 7.24 7.54 -13.76
N ASN A 15 6.91 8.73 -13.24
CA ASN A 15 6.01 8.89 -12.08
C ASN A 15 6.45 8.20 -10.77
N ARG A 16 7.73 7.81 -10.62
CA ARG A 16 8.26 7.21 -9.38
C ARG A 16 7.90 8.00 -8.12
N GLU A 17 8.05 9.31 -8.16
CA GLU A 17 7.74 10.19 -7.03
C GLU A 17 6.25 10.15 -6.67
N PHE A 18 5.38 10.08 -7.68
CA PHE A 18 3.94 9.94 -7.47
C PHE A 18 3.61 8.59 -6.82
N HIS A 19 4.12 7.48 -7.35
CA HIS A 19 3.85 6.14 -6.80
C HIS A 19 4.45 5.94 -5.40
N MET A 20 5.64 6.50 -5.14
CA MET A 20 6.25 6.53 -3.82
C MET A 20 5.41 7.32 -2.82
N THR A 21 4.98 8.52 -3.20
CA THR A 21 4.16 9.41 -2.35
C THR A 21 2.79 8.80 -2.08
N LEU A 22 2.16 8.24 -3.11
CA LEU A 22 0.87 7.56 -2.98
C LEU A 22 0.99 6.37 -2.02
N GLY A 23 2.01 5.53 -2.21
CA GLY A 23 2.31 4.44 -1.31
C GLY A 23 2.54 4.90 0.13
N ALA A 24 3.32 5.97 0.33
CA ALA A 24 3.58 6.56 1.64
C ALA A 24 2.29 6.99 2.35
N VAL A 25 1.44 7.75 1.65
CA VAL A 25 0.17 8.26 2.19
C VAL A 25 -0.77 7.11 2.51
N THR A 26 -0.94 6.16 1.58
CA THR A 26 -1.82 5.00 1.79
C THR A 26 -1.33 4.12 2.94
N GLY A 27 -0.03 3.83 3.00
CA GLY A 27 0.56 3.03 4.08
C GLY A 27 0.42 3.70 5.45
N SER A 28 0.72 5.00 5.55
CA SER A 28 0.55 5.78 6.79
C SER A 28 -0.90 5.79 7.26
N LEU A 29 -1.85 6.09 6.36
CA LEU A 29 -3.26 6.19 6.70
C LEU A 29 -3.81 4.83 7.13
N PHE A 30 -3.51 3.79 6.36
CA PHE A 30 -3.97 2.43 6.68
C PHE A 30 -3.51 2.01 8.07
N PHE A 31 -2.24 2.25 8.40
CA PHE A 31 -1.69 1.78 9.66
C PHE A 31 -2.14 2.60 10.87
N ALA A 32 -2.30 3.92 10.69
CA ALA A 32 -2.87 4.79 11.73
C ALA A 32 -4.33 4.40 12.05
N VAL A 33 -5.12 4.08 11.01
CA VAL A 33 -6.51 3.61 11.19
C VAL A 33 -6.53 2.25 11.88
N GLU A 34 -5.66 1.32 11.50
CA GLU A 34 -5.55 0.01 12.18
C GLU A 34 -5.22 0.14 13.66
N GLU A 35 -4.27 1.01 14.00
CA GLU A 35 -3.91 1.27 15.40
C GLU A 35 -5.05 1.92 16.16
N LEU A 36 -5.69 2.93 15.58
CA LEU A 36 -6.82 3.60 16.20
C LEU A 36 -7.97 2.62 16.46
N LEU A 37 -8.30 1.77 15.49
CA LEU A 37 -9.31 0.72 15.65
C LEU A 37 -8.88 -0.34 16.66
N SER A 38 -7.59 -0.67 16.76
CA SER A 38 -7.07 -1.59 17.77
C SER A 38 -7.25 -1.01 19.17
N GLN A 39 -6.92 0.26 19.36
CA GLN A 39 -7.08 0.96 20.65
C GLN A 39 -8.56 1.09 21.03
N ILE A 40 -9.44 1.42 20.08
CA ILE A 40 -10.91 1.51 20.30
C ILE A 40 -11.51 0.16 20.70
N ASN A 41 -11.05 -0.94 20.08
CA ASN A 41 -11.62 -2.26 20.30
C ASN A 41 -11.00 -3.02 21.48
N ASN A 42 -9.96 -2.47 22.13
CA ASN A 42 -9.30 -3.16 23.23
C ASN A 42 -10.20 -3.13 24.48
N GLU A 43 -10.52 -4.31 25.03
CA GLU A 43 -11.51 -4.44 26.12
C GLU A 43 -11.03 -3.81 27.43
N GLU A 44 -9.72 -3.67 27.62
CA GLU A 44 -9.12 -2.96 28.75
C GLU A 44 -9.54 -1.48 28.81
N HIS A 45 -9.80 -0.84 27.65
CA HIS A 45 -10.26 0.55 27.55
C HIS A 45 -11.78 0.73 27.72
N LYS A 46 -12.53 -0.37 27.92
CA LYS A 46 -13.98 -0.30 28.14
C LYS A 46 -14.35 -0.18 29.61
N ASP A 47 -13.45 -0.56 30.52
CA ASP A 47 -13.72 -0.63 31.96
C ASP A 47 -13.36 0.66 32.69
N ASP A 48 -12.39 1.42 32.16
CA ASP A 48 -12.19 2.82 32.50
C ASP A 48 -13.03 3.69 31.55
N ASN A 49 -13.97 4.49 32.05
CA ASN A 49 -14.76 5.44 31.24
C ASN A 49 -13.91 6.58 30.61
N LYS A 50 -12.64 6.33 30.28
CA LYS A 50 -11.65 7.29 29.84
C LYS A 50 -10.95 6.75 28.60
N PHE A 51 -11.46 7.15 27.43
CA PHE A 51 -10.83 6.89 26.15
C PHE A 51 -9.42 7.50 26.12
N ASN A 52 -8.39 6.66 26.31
CA ASN A 52 -7.00 7.10 26.37
C ASN A 52 -6.26 6.67 25.11
N ILE A 53 -6.21 7.55 24.10
CA ILE A 53 -5.47 7.29 22.86
C ILE A 53 -3.98 7.36 23.14
N SER A 54 -3.26 6.28 22.82
CA SER A 54 -1.80 6.31 22.75
C SER A 54 -1.35 6.98 21.45
N TRP A 55 -1.14 8.30 21.51
CA TRP A 55 -0.64 9.09 20.40
C TRP A 55 0.76 8.66 19.96
N GLU A 56 1.60 8.21 20.89
CA GLU A 56 2.95 7.72 20.60
C GLU A 56 2.90 6.49 19.69
N SER A 57 2.06 5.50 20.03
CA SER A 57 1.86 4.31 19.21
C SER A 57 1.29 4.67 17.84
N LEU A 58 0.30 5.56 17.81
CA LEU A 58 -0.34 6.00 16.57
C LEU A 58 0.64 6.71 15.62
N ILE A 59 1.45 7.63 16.14
CA ILE A 59 2.48 8.35 15.37
C ILE A 59 3.55 7.38 14.89
N PHE A 60 4.02 6.48 15.76
CA PHE A 60 5.02 5.49 15.40
C PHE A 60 4.53 4.57 14.26
N LYS A 61 3.29 4.04 14.37
CA LYS A 61 2.68 3.21 13.32
C LYS A 61 2.47 4.00 12.02
N ALA A 62 2.05 5.25 12.10
CA ALA A 62 1.89 6.11 10.91
C ALA A 62 3.24 6.30 10.18
N ILE A 63 4.30 6.61 10.93
CA ILE A 63 5.67 6.75 10.37
C ILE A 63 6.14 5.44 9.74
N LEU A 64 5.96 4.29 10.42
CA LEU A 64 6.27 2.99 9.82
C LEU A 64 5.47 2.74 8.53
N GLY A 65 4.20 3.15 8.52
CA GLY A 65 3.33 3.10 7.35
C GLY A 65 3.86 3.92 6.17
N VAL A 66 4.42 5.11 6.41
CA VAL A 66 5.09 5.93 5.39
C VAL A 66 6.22 5.14 4.71
N PHE A 67 7.13 4.57 5.50
CA PHE A 67 8.29 3.86 4.96
C PHE A 67 7.88 2.60 4.17
N LEU A 68 7.06 1.75 4.78
CA LEU A 68 6.66 0.47 4.18
C LEU A 68 5.74 0.68 2.98
N GLY A 69 4.83 1.63 3.07
CA GLY A 69 3.96 2.03 1.97
C GLY A 69 4.73 2.61 0.79
N SER A 70 5.76 3.44 1.05
CA SER A 70 6.64 3.96 -0.01
C SER A 70 7.33 2.84 -0.78
N ILE A 71 7.88 1.86 -0.07
CA ILE A 71 8.55 0.70 -0.67
C ILE A 71 7.55 -0.11 -1.50
N GLY A 72 6.38 -0.42 -0.92
CA GLY A 72 5.33 -1.15 -1.63
C GLY A 72 4.84 -0.42 -2.88
N GLY A 73 4.72 0.91 -2.81
CA GLY A 73 4.24 1.76 -3.90
C GLY A 73 5.19 1.82 -5.10
N ILE A 74 6.51 1.71 -4.91
CA ILE A 74 7.47 1.72 -6.05
C ILE A 74 7.88 0.34 -6.53
N LEU A 75 7.54 -0.70 -5.78
CA LEU A 75 8.02 -2.06 -6.06
C LEU A 75 7.55 -2.61 -7.42
N PRO A 76 6.30 -2.39 -7.88
CA PRO A 76 5.87 -2.87 -9.20
C PRO A 76 6.78 -2.39 -10.32
N ASP A 77 7.10 -1.09 -10.34
CA ASP A 77 7.99 -0.49 -11.35
C ASP A 77 9.45 -0.95 -11.19
N LEU A 78 9.90 -1.27 -9.97
CA LEU A 78 11.24 -1.80 -9.75
C LEU A 78 11.37 -3.23 -10.33
N LEU A 79 10.32 -4.04 -10.17
CA LEU A 79 10.27 -5.43 -10.66
C LEU A 79 10.00 -5.50 -12.17
N GLU A 80 9.15 -4.60 -12.69
CA GLU A 80 8.84 -4.46 -14.12
C GLU A 80 9.06 -3.00 -14.58
N PRO A 81 10.31 -2.58 -14.85
CA PRO A 81 10.59 -1.21 -15.27
C PRO A 81 9.93 -0.83 -16.59
N ALA A 82 9.45 0.42 -16.67
CA ALA A 82 8.81 0.99 -17.85
C ALA A 82 9.79 1.29 -19.00
N ARG A 83 10.34 0.24 -19.62
CA ARG A 83 11.27 0.33 -20.76
C ARG A 83 10.57 0.60 -22.08
N ASP A 84 9.29 0.24 -22.17
CA ASP A 84 8.45 0.41 -23.35
C ASP A 84 6.97 0.61 -22.94
N PRO A 85 6.10 1.12 -23.84
CA PRO A 85 4.69 1.33 -23.55
C PRO A 85 3.94 0.05 -23.14
N ASN A 86 4.46 -1.14 -23.48
CA ASN A 86 3.86 -2.45 -23.26
C ASN A 86 4.45 -3.25 -22.07
N HIS A 87 5.33 -2.66 -21.24
CA HIS A 87 6.03 -3.33 -20.13
C HIS A 87 5.14 -4.04 -19.10
N ARG A 88 3.96 -3.47 -18.76
CA ARG A 88 3.03 -4.04 -17.76
C ARG A 88 2.68 -5.50 -18.07
N SER A 89 3.11 -6.39 -17.17
CA SER A 89 2.93 -7.83 -17.26
C SER A 89 2.40 -8.37 -15.92
N PHE A 90 3.12 -9.28 -15.26
CA PHE A 90 2.63 -9.95 -14.06
C PHE A 90 2.57 -9.00 -12.85
N PHE A 91 3.61 -8.19 -12.63
CA PHE A 91 3.72 -7.26 -11.49
C PHE A 91 2.76 -6.05 -11.58
N HIS A 92 2.06 -5.92 -12.70
CA HIS A 92 1.02 -4.92 -12.94
C HIS A 92 -0.33 -5.56 -13.30
N SER A 93 -0.64 -6.75 -12.79
CA SER A 93 -1.84 -7.51 -13.17
C SER A 93 -3.03 -7.33 -12.23
N TRP A 94 -4.23 -7.60 -12.75
CA TRP A 94 -5.45 -7.75 -11.95
C TRP A 94 -5.32 -8.85 -10.89
N LEU A 95 -4.66 -9.96 -11.25
CA LEU A 95 -4.44 -11.07 -10.32
C LEU A 95 -3.70 -10.61 -9.07
N LEU A 96 -2.61 -9.84 -9.24
CA LEU A 96 -1.88 -9.29 -8.11
C LEU A 96 -2.74 -8.30 -7.31
N LEU A 97 -3.45 -7.37 -7.97
CA LEU A 97 -4.33 -6.44 -7.26
C LEU A 97 -5.34 -7.20 -6.38
N LEU A 98 -6.05 -8.18 -6.96
CA LEU A 98 -7.05 -8.96 -6.25
C LEU A 98 -6.44 -9.77 -5.11
N SER A 99 -5.28 -10.40 -5.32
CA SER A 99 -4.60 -11.16 -4.25
C SER A 99 -4.22 -10.27 -3.07
N MET A 100 -3.70 -9.06 -3.32
CA MET A 100 -3.32 -8.11 -2.27
C MET A 100 -4.55 -7.60 -1.50
N LEU A 101 -5.63 -7.27 -2.21
CA LEU A 101 -6.90 -6.88 -1.59
C LEU A 101 -7.51 -8.02 -0.76
N LEU A 102 -7.42 -9.27 -1.22
CA LEU A 102 -7.87 -10.44 -0.47
C LEU A 102 -7.05 -10.66 0.81
N VAL A 103 -5.73 -10.47 0.78
CA VAL A 103 -4.88 -10.53 1.97
C VAL A 103 -5.31 -9.49 3.01
N ILE A 104 -5.55 -8.24 2.57
CA ILE A 104 -6.05 -7.17 3.43
C ILE A 104 -7.42 -7.55 4.00
N ALA A 105 -8.36 -7.98 3.16
CA ALA A 105 -9.71 -8.36 3.58
C ALA A 105 -9.73 -9.53 4.57
N PHE A 106 -8.87 -10.54 4.34
CA PHE A 106 -8.75 -11.71 5.22
C PHE A 106 -8.19 -11.33 6.60
N LYS A 107 -7.24 -10.39 6.64
CA LYS A 107 -6.71 -9.83 7.90
C LYS A 107 -7.77 -9.04 8.65
N ILE A 108 -8.48 -8.14 7.98
CA ILE A 108 -9.56 -7.35 8.59
C ILE A 108 -10.66 -8.27 9.15
N SER A 109 -10.94 -9.38 8.45
CA SER A 109 -11.91 -10.39 8.89
C SER A 109 -11.48 -11.19 10.13
N LYS A 110 -10.31 -10.90 10.73
CA LYS A 110 -9.71 -11.61 11.89
C LYS A 110 -9.54 -13.13 11.71
N LYS A 111 -9.70 -13.66 10.48
CA LYS A 111 -9.45 -15.08 10.14
C LYS A 111 -7.98 -15.38 9.83
N SER A 112 -7.12 -14.36 9.90
CA SER A 112 -5.73 -14.45 9.50
C SER A 112 -4.82 -15.10 10.56
N THR A 113 -4.01 -16.04 10.10
CA THR A 113 -2.91 -16.67 10.86
C THR A 113 -1.66 -15.79 10.94
N LEU A 114 -1.56 -14.72 10.14
CA LEU A 114 -0.50 -13.72 10.24
C LEU A 114 -0.70 -12.89 11.53
N LYS A 115 -0.13 -13.39 12.63
CA LYS A 115 -0.07 -12.71 13.92
C LYS A 115 1.34 -12.18 14.19
N GLY A 116 1.41 -11.11 14.97
CA GLY A 116 2.68 -10.53 15.42
C GLY A 116 3.36 -9.61 14.41
N PHE A 117 4.65 -9.37 14.64
CA PHE A 117 5.47 -8.34 13.99
C PHE A 117 5.43 -8.39 12.44
N LEU A 118 5.43 -9.59 11.85
CA LEU A 118 5.39 -9.73 10.39
C LEU A 118 4.10 -9.16 9.77
N SER A 119 2.97 -9.27 10.49
CA SER A 119 1.70 -8.72 10.01
C SER A 119 1.71 -7.19 10.02
N HIS A 120 2.41 -6.60 10.98
CA HIS A 120 2.61 -5.15 11.09
C HIS A 120 3.50 -4.61 9.97
N LEU A 121 4.45 -5.40 9.45
CA LEU A 121 5.26 -4.99 8.31
C LEU A 121 4.53 -5.18 6.97
N PHE A 122 3.84 -6.31 6.81
CA PHE A 122 3.33 -6.71 5.50
C PHE A 122 2.11 -5.91 5.04
N LEU A 123 1.25 -5.47 5.97
CA LEU A 123 0.01 -4.76 5.64
C LEU A 123 0.22 -3.37 5.01
N PRO A 124 0.96 -2.43 5.62
CA PRO A 124 1.18 -1.12 5.01
C PRO A 124 1.95 -1.23 3.69
N PHE A 125 2.85 -2.21 3.57
CA PHE A 125 3.51 -2.54 2.31
C PHE A 125 2.51 -3.00 1.24
N THR A 126 1.62 -3.93 1.60
CA THR A 126 0.58 -4.46 0.71
C THR A 126 -0.37 -3.34 0.27
N ALA A 127 -0.78 -2.47 1.20
CA ALA A 127 -1.60 -1.31 0.91
C ALA A 127 -0.91 -0.33 -0.05
N GLY A 128 0.40 -0.09 0.14
CA GLY A 128 1.22 0.69 -0.80
C GLY A 128 1.27 0.07 -2.20
N TYR A 129 1.51 -1.24 -2.30
CA TYR A 129 1.51 -1.97 -3.58
C TYR A 129 0.14 -1.89 -4.27
N SER A 130 -0.94 -2.11 -3.52
CA SER A 130 -2.30 -1.98 -4.04
C SER A 130 -2.60 -0.57 -4.54
N SER A 131 -2.10 0.48 -3.87
CA SER A 131 -2.28 1.87 -4.31
C SER A 131 -1.64 2.13 -5.68
N HIS A 132 -0.47 1.55 -5.94
CA HIS A 132 0.18 1.62 -7.27
C HIS A 132 -0.67 0.98 -8.34
N LEU A 133 -1.12 -0.26 -8.11
CA LEU A 133 -1.95 -0.99 -9.07
C LEU A 133 -3.30 -0.30 -9.31
N LEU A 134 -3.93 0.24 -8.26
CA LEU A 134 -5.17 1.01 -8.38
C LEU A 134 -4.95 2.29 -9.20
N ALA A 135 -3.84 3.00 -9.00
CA ALA A 135 -3.50 4.14 -9.83
C ALA A 135 -3.31 3.72 -11.30
N ASP A 136 -2.60 2.63 -11.54
CA ASP A 136 -2.38 2.08 -12.88
C ASP A 136 -3.66 1.62 -13.58
N MET A 137 -4.62 1.07 -12.83
CA MET A 137 -5.95 0.71 -13.30
C MET A 137 -6.72 1.90 -13.88
N THR A 138 -6.53 3.10 -13.34
CA THR A 138 -7.20 4.32 -13.82
C THR A 138 -6.55 4.94 -15.07
N THR A 139 -5.41 4.41 -15.51
CA THR A 139 -4.76 4.85 -16.74
C THR A 139 -5.43 4.23 -17.98
N ALA A 140 -5.29 4.86 -19.14
CA ALA A 140 -5.89 4.36 -20.39
C ALA A 140 -5.49 2.92 -20.76
N LYS A 141 -4.31 2.45 -20.32
CA LYS A 141 -3.83 1.08 -20.56
C LYS A 141 -4.35 0.08 -19.50
N GLY A 142 -4.75 0.56 -18.32
CA GLY A 142 -5.24 -0.26 -17.22
C GLY A 142 -4.26 -1.35 -16.76
N LEU A 143 -4.81 -2.38 -16.11
CA LEU A 143 -4.10 -3.58 -15.69
C LEU A 143 -4.41 -4.75 -16.65
N PRO A 144 -3.42 -5.53 -17.13
CA PRO A 144 -3.66 -6.81 -17.80
C PRO A 144 -4.32 -7.83 -16.86
N ALA A 145 -5.13 -8.74 -17.43
CA ALA A 145 -5.73 -9.83 -16.69
C ALA A 145 -4.66 -10.80 -16.18
N ILE A 146 -3.91 -11.42 -17.10
CA ILE A 146 -2.69 -12.23 -16.93
C ILE A 146 -1.89 -12.09 -18.24
N LYS A 147 -0.56 -12.08 -18.14
CA LYS A 147 0.38 -12.25 -19.27
C LYS A 147 1.42 -13.29 -18.90
#